data_AF-A0A6V8HPH5-F1
#
_entry.id   AF-A0A6V8HPH5-F1
#
_cell.length_a   1.000
_cell.length_b   1.000
_cell.length_c   1.000
_cell.angle_alpha   90.00
_cell.angle_beta   90.00
_cell.angle_gamma   90.00
#
_symmetry.space_group_name_H-M   'P 1'
#
loop_
_entity.id
_entity.type
_entity.pdbx_description
1 polymer ?
#
loop_
_entity_poly.entity_id
_entity_poly.type
_entity_poly.pdbx_seq_one_letter_code
_entity_poly.pdbx_strand_id
1 'polypeptide(L)'
;MDVKRSRIQRIVLTSSCAAILDTSDTAVTVSEEDWNDQRVLECNKFGRSAAGLSKYSASKTLAERAAWDFWDANKDRLKWDISVINPPYIFGPILHEVESPENLKSSTKYFYDAIVRNEFVGLPPTRRPGHGYVDVRDVAAAHIKALQTPGAGGERIIVSAGSWVWQDAINAAIAVGEPLYKLHPATVSQDDIPTRFITFDTRKQAKILGLELRSMEDIVHDVLVDYSKRGWIP
;
A
#
# COMPACT_ATOMS: atom_id res chain seq x y z
N MET A 1 -15.68 -39.20 -8.72
CA MET A 1 -14.53 -38.44 -9.26
C MET A 1 -13.59 -38.15 -8.11
N ASP A 2 -12.49 -38.89 -8.02
CA ASP A 2 -11.46 -38.68 -7.00
C ASP A 2 -10.78 -37.33 -7.25
N VAL A 3 -11.19 -36.32 -6.48
CA VAL A 3 -10.44 -35.07 -6.40
C VAL A 3 -9.10 -35.43 -5.78
N LYS A 4 -8.03 -35.45 -6.59
CA LYS A 4 -6.63 -35.55 -6.13
C LYS A 4 -6.49 -34.71 -4.87
N ARG A 5 -6.13 -35.35 -3.74
CA ARG A 5 -5.94 -34.67 -2.44
C ARG A 5 -5.10 -33.42 -2.66
N SER A 6 -5.69 -32.24 -2.44
CA SER A 6 -4.96 -30.97 -2.50
C SER A 6 -3.82 -31.01 -1.47
N ARG A 7 -2.60 -30.70 -1.93
CA ARG A 7 -1.42 -30.52 -1.07
C ARG A 7 -1.27 -29.07 -0.60
N ILE A 8 -2.17 -28.19 -1.01
CA ILE A 8 -2.17 -26.79 -0.60
C ILE A 8 -2.52 -26.74 0.88
N GLN A 9 -1.74 -25.97 1.65
CA GLN A 9 -1.95 -25.73 3.08
C GLN A 9 -2.49 -24.33 3.37
N ARG A 10 -2.10 -23.34 2.57
CA ARG A 10 -2.53 -21.95 2.70
C ARG A 10 -2.55 -21.24 1.36
N ILE A 11 -3.50 -20.34 1.18
CA ILE A 11 -3.51 -19.35 0.11
C ILE A 11 -3.33 -17.97 0.73
N VAL A 12 -2.32 -17.22 0.31
CA VAL A 12 -2.15 -15.82 0.70
C VAL A 12 -2.66 -14.94 -0.42
N LEU A 13 -3.68 -14.12 -0.14
CA LEU A 13 -4.28 -13.19 -1.07
C LEU A 13 -3.72 -11.78 -0.85
N THR A 14 -3.22 -11.17 -1.91
CA THR A 14 -2.91 -9.73 -1.90
C THR A 14 -4.18 -8.93 -2.15
N SER A 15 -4.70 -8.29 -1.10
CA SER A 15 -5.74 -7.29 -1.21
C SER A 15 -5.13 -5.88 -1.19
N SER A 16 -5.73 -4.94 -0.47
CA SER A 16 -5.26 -3.56 -0.35
C SER A 16 -5.93 -2.88 0.84
N CYS A 17 -5.28 -1.88 1.42
CA CYS A 17 -5.97 -0.95 2.31
C CYS A 17 -7.12 -0.20 1.61
N ALA A 18 -7.18 -0.17 0.28
CA ALA A 18 -8.34 0.36 -0.44
C ALA A 18 -9.64 -0.43 -0.17
N ALA A 19 -9.54 -1.70 0.26
CA ALA A 19 -10.67 -2.50 0.73
C ALA A 19 -11.11 -2.14 2.16
N ILE A 20 -10.36 -1.28 2.86
CA ILE A 20 -10.56 -0.83 4.23
C ILE A 20 -10.99 0.65 4.22
N LEU A 21 -10.10 1.53 3.76
CA LEU A 21 -10.34 2.96 3.57
C LEU A 21 -9.30 3.57 2.60
N ASP A 22 -9.74 4.40 1.66
CA ASP A 22 -8.86 5.03 0.65
C ASP A 22 -8.66 6.54 0.81
N THR A 23 -9.64 7.27 1.38
CA THR A 23 -9.56 8.72 1.61
C THR A 23 -10.30 9.10 2.88
N SER A 24 -9.78 10.10 3.59
CA SER A 24 -10.49 10.79 4.68
C SER A 24 -10.09 12.26 4.70
N ASP A 25 -11.03 13.12 5.10
CA ASP A 25 -10.79 14.55 5.37
C ASP A 25 -10.75 14.84 6.88
N THR A 26 -10.92 13.81 7.71
CA THR A 26 -10.83 13.87 9.16
C THR A 26 -9.87 12.80 9.67
N ALA A 27 -9.24 13.06 10.82
CA ALA A 27 -8.36 12.09 11.46
C ALA A 27 -9.18 10.84 11.86
N VAL A 28 -8.74 9.68 11.39
CA VAL A 28 -9.39 8.39 11.64
C VAL A 28 -8.34 7.30 11.80
N THR A 29 -8.60 6.38 12.74
CA THR A 29 -7.85 5.13 12.87
C THR A 29 -8.74 3.99 12.44
N VAL A 30 -8.27 3.17 11.50
CA VAL A 30 -8.97 1.99 10.99
C VAL A 30 -8.14 0.73 11.22
N SER A 31 -8.81 -0.41 11.29
CA SER A 31 -8.26 -1.72 11.61
C SER A 31 -8.64 -2.76 10.57
N GLU A 32 -8.24 -4.02 10.77
CA GLU A 32 -8.60 -5.13 9.89
C GLU A 32 -10.08 -5.55 9.97
N GLU A 33 -10.87 -4.93 10.85
CA GLU A 33 -12.32 -5.15 10.94
C GLU A 33 -13.10 -4.23 9.97
N ASP A 34 -12.48 -3.13 9.53
CA ASP A 34 -13.13 -2.11 8.71
C ASP A 34 -13.22 -2.51 7.23
N TRP A 35 -14.29 -2.08 6.58
CA TRP A 35 -14.56 -2.38 5.17
C TRP A 35 -14.97 -1.13 4.40
N ASN A 36 -14.46 -0.99 3.19
CA ASN A 36 -14.76 0.15 2.32
C ASN A 36 -16.07 -0.05 1.54
N ASP A 37 -17.16 -0.26 2.26
CA ASP A 37 -18.50 -0.48 1.67
C ASP A 37 -19.03 0.78 0.98
N GLN A 38 -18.59 1.96 1.42
CA GLN A 38 -18.94 3.24 0.82
C GLN A 38 -18.57 3.30 -0.66
N ARG A 39 -17.39 2.80 -1.05
CA ARG A 39 -16.96 2.79 -2.47
C ARG A 39 -17.78 1.82 -3.31
N VAL A 40 -18.25 0.71 -2.74
CA VAL A 40 -19.17 -0.21 -3.40
C VAL A 40 -20.52 0.47 -3.63
N LEU A 41 -21.05 1.16 -2.63
CA LEU A 41 -22.31 1.93 -2.75
C LEU A 41 -22.20 3.03 -3.79
N GLU A 42 -21.09 3.76 -3.84
CA GLU A 42 -20.82 4.75 -4.89
C GLU A 42 -20.83 4.13 -6.28
N CYS A 43 -20.16 2.99 -6.46
CA CYS A 43 -20.14 2.28 -7.75
C CYS A 43 -21.54 1.78 -8.14
N ASN A 44 -22.33 1.29 -7.19
CA ASN A 44 -23.72 0.88 -7.44
C ASN A 44 -24.60 2.07 -7.85
N LYS A 45 -24.40 3.24 -7.22
CA LYS A 45 -25.17 4.46 -7.49
C LYS A 45 -24.82 5.07 -8.85
N PHE A 46 -23.53 5.17 -9.18
CA PHE A 46 -23.05 5.92 -10.35
C PHE A 46 -22.68 5.02 -11.54
N GLY A 47 -22.59 3.71 -11.36
CA GLY A 47 -22.25 2.75 -12.40
C GLY A 47 -20.97 3.12 -13.15
N ARG A 48 -21.05 3.18 -14.49
CA ARG A 48 -19.91 3.55 -15.34
C ARG A 48 -19.39 4.97 -15.08
N SER A 49 -20.18 5.86 -14.49
CA SER A 49 -19.80 7.23 -14.18
C SER A 49 -19.11 7.38 -12.83
N ALA A 50 -18.97 6.32 -12.04
CA ALA A 50 -18.21 6.37 -10.78
C ALA A 50 -16.75 6.77 -11.03
N ALA A 51 -16.17 7.50 -10.07
CA ALA A 51 -14.77 7.93 -10.13
C ALA A 51 -13.82 6.73 -10.23
N GLY A 52 -12.67 6.92 -10.88
CA GLY A 52 -11.67 5.86 -11.07
C GLY A 52 -11.21 5.24 -9.75
N LEU A 53 -10.94 6.09 -8.75
CA LEU A 53 -10.60 5.64 -7.40
C LEU A 53 -11.72 4.80 -6.77
N SER A 54 -12.98 5.24 -6.86
CA SER A 54 -14.11 4.46 -6.33
C SER A 54 -14.22 3.09 -6.98
N LYS A 55 -14.05 3.00 -8.31
CA LYS A 55 -14.06 1.72 -9.03
C LYS A 55 -12.91 0.81 -8.58
N TYR A 56 -11.70 1.36 -8.44
CA TYR A 56 -10.54 0.61 -7.97
C TYR A 56 -10.78 0.07 -6.54
N SER A 57 -11.15 0.93 -5.61
CA SER A 57 -11.39 0.56 -4.21
C SER A 57 -12.53 -0.44 -4.07
N ALA A 58 -13.66 -0.21 -4.76
CA ALA A 58 -14.77 -1.17 -4.81
C ALA A 58 -14.33 -2.53 -5.37
N SER A 59 -13.49 -2.55 -6.41
CA SER A 59 -12.96 -3.81 -6.96
C SER A 59 -12.13 -4.59 -5.95
N LYS A 60 -11.33 -3.89 -5.13
CA LYS A 60 -10.53 -4.49 -4.06
C LYS A 60 -11.43 -5.01 -2.93
N THR A 61 -12.39 -4.21 -2.49
CA THR A 61 -13.40 -4.61 -1.49
C THR A 61 -14.14 -5.87 -1.91
N LEU A 62 -14.72 -5.87 -3.13
CA LEU A 62 -15.54 -6.98 -3.63
C LEU A 62 -14.71 -8.25 -3.87
N ALA A 63 -13.50 -8.13 -4.41
CA ALA A 63 -12.62 -9.27 -4.63
C ALA A 63 -12.22 -9.93 -3.30
N GLU A 64 -11.93 -9.13 -2.28
CA GLU A 64 -11.58 -9.64 -0.95
C GLU A 64 -12.79 -10.29 -0.26
N ARG A 65 -13.95 -9.64 -0.28
CA ARG A 65 -15.20 -10.25 0.26
C ARG A 65 -15.50 -11.58 -0.42
N ALA A 66 -15.39 -11.65 -1.74
CA ALA A 66 -15.61 -12.90 -2.48
C ALA A 66 -14.63 -14.02 -2.06
N ALA A 67 -13.39 -13.69 -1.72
CA ALA A 67 -12.43 -14.67 -1.20
C ALA A 67 -12.83 -15.18 0.20
N TRP A 68 -13.24 -14.28 1.10
CA TRP A 68 -13.75 -14.65 2.42
C TRP A 68 -15.03 -15.48 2.32
N ASP A 69 -16.01 -15.04 1.53
CA ASP A 69 -17.28 -15.75 1.30
C ASP A 69 -17.03 -17.15 0.75
N PHE A 70 -16.09 -17.30 -0.19
CA PHE A 70 -15.72 -18.61 -0.71
C PHE A 70 -15.08 -19.48 0.38
N TRP A 71 -14.17 -18.95 1.18
CA TRP A 71 -13.52 -19.73 2.22
C TRP A 71 -14.50 -20.12 3.32
N ASP A 72 -15.29 -19.18 3.85
CA ASP A 72 -16.32 -19.44 4.86
C ASP A 72 -17.38 -20.41 4.36
N ALA A 73 -17.78 -20.26 3.09
CA ALA A 73 -18.54 -21.19 2.26
C ALA A 73 -18.17 -22.69 2.44
N ASN A 74 -16.87 -22.92 2.59
CA ASN A 74 -16.25 -24.19 2.24
C ASN A 74 -15.21 -24.67 3.28
N LYS A 75 -14.93 -23.92 4.34
CA LYS A 75 -13.81 -24.18 5.26
C LYS A 75 -13.86 -25.55 5.92
N ASP A 76 -15.05 -26.10 6.16
CA ASP A 76 -15.22 -27.45 6.74
C ASP A 76 -14.77 -28.59 5.79
N ARG A 77 -14.77 -28.33 4.47
CA ARG A 77 -14.34 -29.29 3.43
C ARG A 77 -12.97 -28.97 2.84
N LEU A 78 -12.42 -27.79 3.13
CA LEU A 78 -11.09 -27.38 2.66
C LEU A 78 -10.03 -27.90 3.63
N LYS A 79 -8.86 -28.23 3.09
CA LYS A 79 -7.67 -28.63 3.88
C LYS A 79 -6.62 -27.52 3.97
N TRP A 80 -7.01 -26.32 3.58
CA TRP A 80 -6.20 -25.13 3.58
C TRP A 80 -7.00 -23.95 4.13
N ASP A 81 -6.28 -22.99 4.67
CA ASP A 81 -6.82 -21.71 5.10
C ASP A 81 -6.42 -20.60 4.11
N ILE A 82 -6.96 -19.40 4.36
CA ILE A 82 -6.54 -18.20 3.66
C ILE A 82 -5.88 -17.21 4.62
N SER A 83 -5.00 -16.37 4.11
CA SER A 83 -4.51 -15.19 4.79
C SER A 83 -4.56 -14.03 3.81
N VAL A 84 -5.04 -12.87 4.23
CA VAL A 84 -5.16 -11.70 3.36
C VAL A 84 -4.20 -10.62 3.83
N ILE A 85 -3.36 -10.13 2.90
CA ILE A 85 -2.44 -9.02 3.14
C ILE A 85 -3.03 -7.76 2.50
N ASN A 86 -3.24 -6.72 3.32
CA ASN A 86 -3.75 -5.41 2.91
C ASN A 86 -2.62 -4.37 2.99
N PRO A 87 -1.85 -4.16 1.92
CA PRO A 87 -0.87 -3.08 1.86
C PRO A 87 -1.53 -1.74 1.47
N PRO A 88 -1.02 -0.60 1.98
CA PRO A 88 -1.39 0.74 1.56
C PRO A 88 -0.59 1.15 0.30
N TYR A 89 -0.10 2.38 0.20
CA TYR A 89 0.83 2.77 -0.86
C TYR A 89 2.13 1.98 -0.75
N ILE A 90 2.50 1.27 -1.82
CA ILE A 90 3.72 0.48 -1.89
C ILE A 90 4.80 1.28 -2.61
N PHE A 91 5.92 1.50 -1.94
CA PHE A 91 7.10 2.16 -2.49
C PHE A 91 8.33 1.26 -2.37
N GLY A 92 9.47 1.68 -2.89
CA GLY A 92 10.73 0.94 -2.81
C GLY A 92 11.35 0.62 -4.17
N PRO A 93 12.57 0.09 -4.19
CA PRO A 93 13.31 -0.23 -5.41
C PRO A 93 12.57 -1.19 -6.33
N ILE A 94 12.73 -1.01 -7.63
CA ILE A 94 12.03 -1.80 -8.63
C ILE A 94 12.86 -3.02 -8.99
N LEU A 95 12.28 -4.22 -8.81
CA LEU A 95 12.97 -5.47 -9.16
C LEU A 95 12.91 -5.79 -10.67
N HIS A 96 11.79 -5.47 -11.33
CA HIS A 96 11.58 -5.81 -12.73
C HIS A 96 12.20 -4.76 -13.67
N GLU A 97 12.40 -5.14 -14.92
CA GLU A 97 12.87 -4.24 -15.97
C GLU A 97 11.82 -3.17 -16.25
N VAL A 98 12.28 -1.92 -16.28
CA VAL A 98 11.49 -0.73 -16.62
C VAL A 98 12.42 0.12 -17.47
N GLU A 99 12.04 0.36 -18.72
CA GLU A 99 12.88 1.06 -19.70
C GLU A 99 13.11 2.53 -19.33
N SER A 100 12.06 3.20 -18.87
CA SER A 100 12.10 4.63 -18.52
C SER A 100 11.09 4.98 -17.43
N PRO A 101 11.24 6.13 -16.75
CA PRO A 101 10.26 6.61 -15.77
C PRO A 101 8.82 6.71 -16.29
N GLU A 102 8.64 6.91 -17.58
CA GLU A 102 7.35 6.97 -18.28
C GLU A 102 6.59 5.64 -18.23
N ASN A 103 7.33 4.52 -18.14
CA ASN A 103 6.75 3.19 -18.06
C ASN A 103 6.32 2.80 -16.64
N LEU A 104 6.70 3.59 -15.61
CA LEU A 104 6.27 3.35 -14.23
C LEU A 104 4.74 3.39 -14.11
N LYS A 105 4.21 2.65 -13.14
CA LYS A 105 2.77 2.53 -12.90
C LYS A 105 2.42 2.80 -11.44
N SER A 106 1.21 3.29 -11.23
CA SER A 106 0.58 3.38 -9.90
C SER A 106 1.47 4.13 -8.89
N SER A 107 1.65 3.60 -7.68
CA SER A 107 2.40 4.24 -6.59
C SER A 107 3.85 4.56 -6.97
N THR A 108 4.54 3.70 -7.72
CA THR A 108 5.93 3.96 -8.16
C THR A 108 6.01 5.18 -9.10
N LYS A 109 5.04 5.32 -10.02
CA LYS A 109 4.93 6.50 -10.90
C LYS A 109 4.64 7.76 -10.10
N TYR A 110 3.68 7.69 -9.17
CA TYR A 110 3.34 8.83 -8.32
C TYR A 110 4.52 9.28 -7.46
N PHE A 111 5.31 8.34 -6.95
CA PHE A 111 6.51 8.64 -6.19
C PHE A 111 7.58 9.31 -7.05
N TYR A 112 7.84 8.79 -8.26
CA TYR A 112 8.76 9.43 -9.21
C TYR A 112 8.31 10.86 -9.55
N ASP A 113 7.04 11.03 -9.91
CA ASP A 113 6.49 12.33 -10.27
C ASP A 113 6.58 13.33 -9.10
N ALA A 114 6.24 12.90 -7.88
CA ALA A 114 6.29 13.77 -6.71
C ALA A 114 7.73 14.16 -6.34
N ILE A 115 8.65 13.19 -6.29
CA ILE A 115 10.01 13.42 -5.77
C ILE A 115 10.92 14.03 -6.84
N VAL A 116 10.85 13.54 -8.09
CA VAL A 116 11.76 13.97 -9.16
C VAL A 116 11.17 15.14 -9.96
N ARG A 117 9.85 15.16 -10.19
CA ARG A 117 9.19 16.19 -11.02
C ARG A 117 8.43 17.24 -10.23
N ASN A 118 8.29 17.08 -8.91
CA ASN A 118 7.47 17.94 -8.07
C ASN A 118 6.00 18.02 -8.55
N GLU A 119 5.49 16.88 -9.04
CA GLU A 119 4.12 16.69 -9.53
C GLU A 119 3.35 15.76 -8.58
N PHE A 120 2.39 16.31 -7.85
CA PHE A 120 1.69 15.57 -6.78
C PHE A 120 0.34 15.02 -7.20
N VAL A 121 0.05 13.78 -6.77
CA VAL A 121 -1.33 13.29 -6.76
C VAL A 121 -2.07 13.91 -5.59
N GLY A 122 -2.94 14.86 -5.91
CA GLY A 122 -3.71 15.63 -4.93
C GLY A 122 -2.88 16.74 -4.28
N LEU A 123 -3.58 17.76 -3.80
CA LEU A 123 -3.00 18.93 -3.12
C LEU A 123 -3.80 19.26 -1.85
N PRO A 124 -3.17 19.91 -0.85
CA PRO A 124 -1.74 20.25 -0.78
C PRO A 124 -0.86 19.05 -0.35
N PRO A 125 0.46 19.05 -0.66
CA PRO A 125 1.39 17.95 -0.31
C PRO A 125 1.59 17.76 1.19
N THR A 126 1.19 18.75 2.00
CA THR A 126 1.18 18.69 3.47
C THR A 126 -0.04 17.96 4.04
N ARG A 127 -1.04 17.62 3.20
CA ARG A 127 -2.29 16.97 3.62
C ARG A 127 -2.71 15.80 2.76
N ARG A 128 -2.17 15.68 1.54
CA ARG A 128 -2.46 14.60 0.59
C ARG A 128 -1.22 13.73 0.36
N PRO A 129 -1.39 12.40 0.15
CA PRO A 129 -2.67 11.69 0.19
C PRO A 129 -3.25 11.51 1.60
N GLY A 130 -2.43 11.61 2.66
CA GLY A 130 -2.88 11.44 4.05
C GLY A 130 -3.26 9.99 4.34
N HIS A 131 -2.43 9.04 3.89
CA HIS A 131 -2.69 7.60 3.88
C HIS A 131 -1.53 6.82 4.53
N GLY A 132 -1.55 5.49 4.49
CA GLY A 132 -0.44 4.63 4.88
C GLY A 132 0.61 4.44 3.78
N TYR A 133 1.80 3.98 4.15
CA TYR A 133 2.85 3.53 3.22
C TYR A 133 3.51 2.25 3.70
N VAL A 134 4.19 1.55 2.79
CA VAL A 134 5.00 0.36 3.08
C VAL A 134 6.05 0.14 1.97
N ASP A 135 7.19 -0.45 2.32
CA ASP A 135 8.17 -0.90 1.33
C ASP A 135 7.72 -2.20 0.64
N VAL A 136 7.97 -2.31 -0.68
CA VAL A 136 7.65 -3.49 -1.49
C VAL A 136 8.32 -4.77 -0.97
N ARG A 137 9.53 -4.66 -0.42
CA ARG A 137 10.28 -5.76 0.19
C ARG A 137 9.64 -6.23 1.48
N ASP A 138 9.05 -5.31 2.25
CA ASP A 138 8.31 -5.65 3.47
C ASP A 138 6.97 -6.32 3.14
N VAL A 139 6.29 -5.87 2.08
CA VAL A 139 5.10 -6.56 1.57
C VAL A 139 5.46 -7.97 1.12
N ALA A 140 6.57 -8.16 0.41
CA ALA A 140 7.04 -9.49 0.01
C ALA A 140 7.36 -10.36 1.25
N ALA A 141 8.05 -9.82 2.25
CA ALA A 141 8.34 -10.50 3.50
C ALA A 141 7.05 -10.88 4.25
N ALA A 142 6.04 -10.02 4.25
CA ALA A 142 4.74 -10.28 4.85
C ALA A 142 4.01 -11.45 4.18
N HIS A 143 4.05 -11.56 2.86
CA HIS A 143 3.47 -12.72 2.16
C HIS A 143 4.18 -14.03 2.53
N ILE A 144 5.51 -14.01 2.63
CA ILE A 144 6.30 -15.19 3.05
C ILE A 144 5.97 -15.56 4.50
N LYS A 145 5.95 -14.58 5.42
CA LYS A 145 5.61 -14.82 6.82
C LYS A 145 4.18 -15.32 6.99
N ALA A 146 3.23 -14.78 6.23
CA ALA A 146 1.86 -15.26 6.23
C ALA A 146 1.75 -16.71 5.75
N LEU A 147 2.61 -17.18 4.82
CA LEU A 147 2.66 -18.60 4.44
C LEU A 147 3.23 -19.49 5.54
N GLN A 148 4.16 -18.98 6.35
CA GLN A 148 4.95 -19.77 7.31
C GLN A 148 4.40 -19.79 8.74
N THR A 149 3.67 -18.74 9.16
CA THR A 149 3.19 -18.58 10.53
C THR A 149 1.81 -19.21 10.71
N PRO A 150 1.62 -20.31 11.47
CA PRO A 150 0.31 -20.95 11.61
C PRO A 150 -0.81 -19.99 12.01
N GLY A 151 -0.54 -19.06 12.94
CA GLY A 151 -1.50 -18.05 13.41
C GLY A 151 -1.89 -16.96 12.40
N ALA A 152 -1.36 -16.96 11.18
CA ALA A 152 -1.82 -16.08 10.10
C ALA A 152 -3.01 -16.68 9.29
N GLY A 153 -3.40 -17.92 9.58
CA GLY A 153 -4.53 -18.58 8.92
C GLY A 153 -5.86 -18.04 9.39
N GLY A 154 -6.74 -17.72 8.46
CA GLY A 154 -8.03 -17.06 8.73
C GLY A 154 -7.89 -15.57 9.06
N GLU A 155 -6.70 -14.98 8.85
CA GLU A 155 -6.45 -13.58 9.22
C GLU A 155 -6.42 -12.65 8.01
N ARG A 156 -6.97 -11.46 8.24
CA ARG A 156 -6.81 -10.27 7.43
C ARG A 156 -5.80 -9.37 8.14
N ILE A 157 -4.74 -8.95 7.46
CA ILE A 157 -3.57 -8.30 8.08
C ILE A 157 -3.20 -7.05 7.29
N ILE A 158 -3.25 -5.88 7.95
CA ILE A 158 -2.71 -4.64 7.38
C ILE A 158 -1.20 -4.63 7.53
N VAL A 159 -0.48 -4.29 6.46
CA VAL A 159 0.99 -4.13 6.50
C VAL A 159 1.32 -2.70 6.10
N SER A 160 1.47 -1.83 7.10
CA SER A 160 1.71 -0.39 6.94
C SER A 160 2.79 0.07 7.91
N ALA A 161 3.83 0.75 7.41
CA ALA A 161 4.94 1.27 8.20
C ALA A 161 4.56 2.54 8.98
N GLY A 162 3.54 3.27 8.51
CA GLY A 162 3.00 4.44 9.19
C GLY A 162 2.10 5.25 8.26
N SER A 163 1.59 6.36 8.77
CA SER A 163 0.86 7.35 7.97
C SER A 163 1.82 8.37 7.37
N TRP A 164 1.49 8.91 6.19
CA TRP A 164 2.33 9.88 5.50
C TRP A 164 1.53 10.84 4.61
N VAL A 165 2.18 11.93 4.23
CA VAL A 165 1.82 12.85 3.15
C VAL A 165 3.03 13.12 2.26
N TRP A 166 2.85 13.73 1.08
CA TRP A 166 3.97 14.01 0.17
C TRP A 166 5.11 14.79 0.83
N GLN A 167 4.81 15.71 1.75
CA GLN A 167 5.82 16.44 2.50
C GLN A 167 6.79 15.55 3.29
N ASP A 168 6.33 14.40 3.80
CA ASP A 168 7.19 13.46 4.53
C ASP A 168 8.26 12.85 3.60
N ALA A 169 7.84 12.42 2.40
CA ALA A 169 8.75 11.87 1.39
C ALA A 169 9.72 12.93 0.83
N ILE A 170 9.25 14.18 0.68
CA ILE A 170 10.11 15.32 0.31
C ILE A 170 11.16 15.57 1.39
N ASN A 171 10.77 15.61 2.67
CA ASN A 171 11.71 15.83 3.77
C ASN A 171 12.77 14.72 3.82
N ALA A 172 12.37 13.47 3.62
CA ALA A 172 13.28 12.35 3.51
C ALA A 172 14.25 12.50 2.31
N ALA A 173 13.77 12.96 1.15
CA ALA A 173 14.62 13.19 -0.02
C ALA A 173 15.62 14.34 0.20
N ILE A 174 15.18 15.43 0.86
CA ILE A 174 16.05 16.55 1.26
C ILE A 174 17.16 16.06 2.20
N ALA A 175 16.84 15.17 3.13
CA ALA A 175 17.80 14.60 4.07
C ALA A 175 18.85 13.70 3.40
N VAL A 176 18.50 13.06 2.27
CA VAL A 176 19.46 12.28 1.46
C VAL A 176 20.51 13.20 0.82
N GLY A 177 20.09 14.33 0.24
CA GLY A 177 20.97 15.34 -0.34
C GLY A 177 21.70 14.93 -1.62
N GLU A 178 22.60 15.79 -2.09
CA GLU A 178 23.40 15.59 -3.30
C GLU A 178 24.41 14.42 -3.11
N PRO A 179 24.72 13.65 -4.17
CA PRO A 179 24.26 13.81 -5.56
C PRO A 179 22.89 13.17 -5.85
N LEU A 180 22.31 12.43 -4.90
CA LEU A 180 21.10 11.63 -5.13
C LEU A 180 19.82 12.47 -5.19
N TYR A 181 19.80 13.63 -4.53
CA TYR A 181 18.65 14.52 -4.54
C TYR A 181 19.05 15.98 -4.62
N LYS A 182 18.59 16.65 -5.68
CA LYS A 182 18.66 18.09 -5.84
C LYS A 182 17.33 18.72 -5.47
N LEU A 183 17.36 19.63 -4.49
CA LEU A 183 16.17 20.32 -4.01
C LEU A 183 15.44 21.03 -5.17
N HIS A 184 14.12 20.80 -5.27
CA HIS A 184 13.30 21.49 -6.24
C HIS A 184 13.00 22.94 -5.77
N PRO A 185 13.04 23.97 -6.63
CA PRO A 185 12.79 25.36 -6.20
C PRO A 185 11.37 25.61 -5.67
N ALA A 186 10.40 24.78 -6.08
CA ALA A 186 8.99 24.90 -5.68
C ALA A 186 8.61 24.10 -4.43
N THR A 187 9.58 23.45 -3.77
CA THR A 187 9.44 22.93 -2.40
C THR A 187 9.89 24.05 -1.46
N VAL A 188 9.13 24.60 -0.51
CA VAL A 188 8.19 24.02 0.47
C VAL A 188 7.35 25.18 1.05
N SER A 189 6.08 24.94 1.43
CA SER A 189 5.46 25.72 2.53
C SER A 189 5.99 25.14 3.83
N GLN A 190 7.08 25.68 4.38
CA GLN A 190 7.64 25.21 5.66
C GLN A 190 6.72 25.54 6.84
N ASP A 191 5.69 26.35 6.59
CA ASP A 191 4.84 26.93 7.62
C ASP A 191 3.61 26.06 7.94
N ASP A 192 3.29 25.07 7.09
CA ASP A 192 2.15 24.18 7.30
C ASP A 192 2.55 22.88 8.00
N ILE A 193 1.96 22.63 9.17
CA ILE A 193 2.13 21.36 9.90
C ILE A 193 1.50 20.21 9.08
N PRO A 194 2.30 19.20 8.67
CA PRO A 194 1.77 18.06 7.92
C PRO A 194 0.66 17.34 8.69
N THR A 195 -0.50 17.17 8.05
CA THR A 195 -1.67 16.51 8.65
C THR A 195 -1.93 15.19 7.96
N ARG A 196 -1.91 14.11 8.73
CA ARG A 196 -2.11 12.73 8.25
C ARG A 196 -3.50 12.28 8.70
N PHE A 197 -4.41 12.05 7.76
CA PHE A 197 -5.82 11.79 8.10
C PHE A 197 -6.12 10.32 8.40
N ILE A 198 -5.43 9.38 7.78
CA ILE A 198 -5.68 7.95 8.00
C ILE A 198 -4.51 7.32 8.73
N THR A 199 -4.81 6.66 9.85
CA THR A 199 -3.90 5.75 10.56
C THR A 199 -4.43 4.32 10.44
N PHE A 200 -3.58 3.41 9.99
CA PHE A 200 -3.88 1.98 10.01
C PHE A 200 -3.33 1.34 11.28
N ASP A 201 -4.18 0.66 12.03
CA ASP A 201 -3.76 -0.14 13.17
C ASP A 201 -2.97 -1.38 12.71
N THR A 202 -1.69 -1.43 13.06
CA THR A 202 -0.77 -2.50 12.65
C THR A 202 -0.39 -3.44 13.78
N ARG A 203 -1.08 -3.36 14.93
CA ARG A 203 -0.80 -4.22 16.10
C ARG A 203 -0.91 -5.71 15.76
N LYS A 204 -1.85 -6.10 14.90
CA LYS A 204 -1.99 -7.48 14.44
C LYS A 204 -0.80 -7.93 13.60
N GLN A 205 -0.34 -7.11 12.65
CA GLN A 205 0.86 -7.40 11.86
C GLN A 205 2.08 -7.60 12.75
N ALA A 206 2.31 -6.72 13.72
CA ALA A 206 3.42 -6.85 14.66
C ALA A 206 3.33 -8.16 15.46
N LYS A 207 2.13 -8.51 15.95
CA LYS A 207 1.89 -9.73 16.73
C LYS A 207 2.05 -11.02 15.91
N ILE A 208 1.53 -11.06 14.69
CA ILE A 208 1.44 -12.28 13.88
C ILE A 208 2.66 -12.47 12.98
N LEU A 209 3.08 -11.41 12.29
CA LEU A 209 4.17 -11.50 11.31
C LEU A 209 5.52 -11.14 11.92
N GLY A 210 5.55 -10.35 13.01
CA GLY A 210 6.77 -9.96 13.71
C GLY A 210 7.75 -9.22 12.79
N LEU A 211 7.23 -8.42 11.86
CA LEU A 211 8.06 -7.64 10.93
C LEU A 211 8.31 -6.26 11.51
N GLU A 212 9.58 -5.86 11.46
CA GLU A 212 9.98 -4.46 11.53
C GLU A 212 9.97 -3.91 10.10
N LEU A 213 9.18 -2.85 9.89
CA LEU A 213 8.96 -2.26 8.57
C LEU A 213 9.90 -1.07 8.37
N ARG A 214 10.33 -0.87 7.13
CA ARG A 214 11.25 0.21 6.74
C ARG A 214 10.63 1.58 6.93
N SER A 215 11.46 2.53 7.34
CA SER A 215 11.08 3.93 7.47
C SER A 215 10.89 4.60 6.10
N MET A 216 10.23 5.76 6.07
CA MET A 216 10.12 6.55 4.84
C MET A 216 11.51 6.97 4.34
N GLU A 217 12.43 7.29 5.26
CA GLU A 217 13.81 7.66 4.98
C GLU A 217 14.57 6.53 4.27
N ASP A 218 14.49 5.30 4.78
CA ASP A 218 15.12 4.13 4.15
C ASP A 218 14.54 3.85 2.76
N ILE A 219 13.22 3.95 2.62
CA ILE A 219 12.52 3.76 1.35
C ILE A 219 12.97 4.80 0.32
N VAL A 220 12.94 6.09 0.69
CA VAL A 220 13.29 7.19 -0.21
C VAL A 220 14.76 7.08 -0.63
N HIS A 221 15.66 6.83 0.32
CA HIS A 221 17.08 6.61 0.02
C HIS A 221 17.26 5.49 -1.01
N ASP A 222 16.69 4.31 -0.75
CA ASP A 222 16.88 3.15 -1.62
C ASP A 222 16.25 3.33 -3.00
N VAL A 223 15.12 4.03 -3.10
CA VAL A 223 14.49 4.39 -4.38
C VAL A 223 15.38 5.34 -5.17
N LEU A 224 15.95 6.37 -4.55
CA LEU A 224 16.85 7.30 -5.25
C LEU A 224 18.15 6.61 -5.69
N VAL A 225 18.68 5.70 -4.88
CA VAL A 225 19.81 4.84 -5.29
C VAL A 225 19.46 3.98 -6.50
N ASP A 226 18.25 3.39 -6.55
CA ASP A 226 17.78 2.63 -7.71
C ASP A 226 17.65 3.53 -8.95
N TYR A 227 17.07 4.73 -8.81
CA TYR A 227 16.93 5.68 -9.92
C TYR A 227 18.29 6.15 -10.47
N SER A 228 19.27 6.43 -9.61
CA SER A 228 20.62 6.82 -10.04
C SER A 228 21.33 5.68 -10.77
N LYS A 229 21.22 4.43 -10.28
CA LYS A 229 21.74 3.23 -10.99
C LYS A 229 21.11 3.03 -12.37
N ARG A 230 19.86 3.47 -12.54
CA ARG A 230 19.12 3.43 -13.81
C ARG A 230 19.40 4.64 -14.71
N GLY A 231 20.16 5.63 -14.23
CA GLY A 231 20.44 6.87 -14.95
C GLY A 231 19.21 7.79 -15.12
N TRP A 232 18.19 7.63 -14.28
CA TRP A 232 16.98 8.44 -14.33
C TRP A 232 17.12 9.77 -13.59
N ILE A 233 18.07 9.82 -12.66
CA ILE A 233 18.55 11.02 -11.98
C ILE A 233 20.10 11.02 -12.06
N PRO A 234 20.76 12.16 -11.80
CA PRO A 234 22.22 12.28 -11.85
C PRO A 234 23.00 11.27 -10.99
#